data_AF-X8CH54-F1
#
_entry.id   AF-X8CH54-F1
#
_cell.length_a   1.000
_cell.length_b   1.000
_cell.length_c   1.000
_cell.angle_alpha   90.00
_cell.angle_beta   90.00
_cell.angle_gamma   90.00
#
_symmetry.space_group_name_H-M   'P 1'
#
loop_
_entity.id
_entity.type
_entity.pdbx_description
1 polymer ?
#
loop_
_entity_poly.entity_id
_entity_poly.type
_entity_poly.pdbx_seq_one_letter_code
_entity_poly.pdbx_strand_id
1 'polypeptide(L)'
;MNLAAVLVTGTLVTAAGPHAGDRSATRTVPRLKVEVATLVHVHSSLLVAYLALVVGLGFGLLAVRATRPVLRRLGVLLVLLCAQAAVGTAQYYTGVPAALVALHVAGAAAATAATAALWASMRERAEPEPLAA
;
A
#
# COMPACT_ATOMS: atom_id res chain seq x y z
N MET A 1 -9.62 -3.91 6.08
CA MET A 1 -8.98 -5.23 5.85
C MET A 1 -8.04 -5.24 4.63
N ASN A 2 -8.36 -4.61 3.49
CA ASN A 2 -7.58 -4.81 2.25
C ASN A 2 -6.13 -4.27 2.22
N LEU A 3 -5.85 -3.03 2.67
CA LEU A 3 -4.47 -2.50 2.63
C LEU A 3 -3.49 -3.35 3.45
N ALA A 4 -3.89 -3.79 4.64
CA ALA A 4 -3.06 -4.63 5.50
C ALA A 4 -2.67 -5.94 4.80
N ALA A 5 -3.60 -6.59 4.11
CA ALA A 5 -3.32 -7.80 3.34
C ALA A 5 -2.32 -7.54 2.19
N VAL A 6 -2.40 -6.39 1.51
CA VAL A 6 -1.42 -5.98 0.49
C VAL A 6 -0.03 -5.82 1.10
N LEU A 7 0.08 -5.14 2.25
CA LEU A 7 1.37 -4.94 2.93
C LEU A 7 2.00 -6.26 3.41
N VAL A 8 1.19 -7.14 4.03
CA VAL A 8 1.65 -8.45 4.48
C VAL A 8 2.14 -9.28 3.30
N THR A 9 1.35 -9.39 2.24
CA THR A 9 1.76 -10.17 1.05
C THR A 9 2.97 -9.58 0.34
N GLY A 10 3.12 -8.24 0.28
CA GLY A 10 4.33 -7.60 -0.25
C GLY A 10 5.59 -7.91 0.57
N THR A 11 5.43 -8.01 1.89
CA THR A 11 6.51 -8.44 2.79
C THR A 11 6.88 -9.90 2.54
N LEU A 12 5.90 -10.78 2.32
CA LEU A 12 6.13 -12.18 1.96
C LEU A 12 6.86 -12.32 0.60
N VAL A 13 6.49 -11.51 -0.40
CA VAL A 13 7.21 -11.45 -1.69
C VAL A 13 8.68 -11.07 -1.47
N THR A 14 8.94 -10.10 -0.59
CA THR A 14 10.32 -9.69 -0.26
C THR A 14 11.10 -10.80 0.43
N ALA A 15 10.45 -11.55 1.34
CA ALA A 15 11.04 -12.68 2.05
C ALA A 15 11.34 -13.91 1.15
N ALA A 16 10.58 -14.10 0.07
CA ALA A 16 10.86 -15.15 -0.93
C ALA A 16 11.88 -14.67 -2.00
N GLY A 17 11.89 -13.37 -2.27
CA GLY A 17 12.69 -12.74 -3.30
C GLY A 17 14.18 -12.66 -2.96
N PRO A 18 14.98 -12.01 -3.84
CA PRO A 18 16.41 -11.84 -3.60
C PRO A 18 16.67 -11.23 -2.22
N HIS A 19 15.93 -10.20 -1.81
CA HIS A 19 16.24 -9.32 -0.69
C HIS A 19 15.63 -9.77 0.66
N ALA A 20 15.64 -11.08 0.95
CA ALA A 20 15.01 -11.69 2.13
C ALA A 20 15.64 -11.37 3.51
N GLY A 21 16.53 -10.38 3.61
CA GLY A 21 17.29 -10.06 4.82
C GLY A 21 18.80 -10.19 4.61
N ASP A 22 19.53 -10.46 5.70
CA ASP A 22 20.99 -10.52 5.72
C ASP A 22 21.50 -11.67 4.83
N ARG A 23 22.46 -11.36 3.96
CA ARG A 23 23.13 -12.31 3.05
C ARG A 23 24.61 -12.51 3.38
N SER A 24 25.09 -11.98 4.51
CA SER A 24 26.45 -12.21 4.97
C SER A 24 26.68 -13.69 5.26
N ALA A 25 27.89 -14.17 5.00
CA ALA A 25 28.25 -15.57 5.23
C ALA A 25 28.07 -16.03 6.69
N THR A 26 28.00 -15.08 7.64
CA THR A 26 27.89 -15.31 9.07
C THR A 26 26.46 -15.27 9.60
N ARG A 27 25.50 -14.70 8.86
CA ARG A 27 24.10 -14.55 9.33
C ARG A 27 23.11 -14.52 8.15
N THR A 28 23.11 -15.57 7.33
CA THR A 28 22.15 -15.67 6.23
C THR A 28 20.74 -15.89 6.74
N VAL A 29 19.79 -15.03 6.37
CA VAL A 29 18.37 -15.24 6.62
C VAL A 29 17.81 -16.24 5.58
N PRO A 30 17.19 -17.36 6.01
CA PRO A 30 16.58 -18.31 5.08
C PRO A 30 15.43 -17.65 4.30
N ARG A 31 15.39 -17.87 2.98
CA ARG A 31 14.27 -17.41 2.15
C ARG A 31 13.01 -18.21 2.44
N LEU A 32 11.87 -17.54 2.31
CA LEU A 32 10.58 -18.20 2.33
C LEU A 32 10.49 -19.18 1.15
N LYS A 33 10.22 -20.45 1.43
CA LYS A 33 10.15 -21.54 0.43
C LYS A 33 8.80 -21.56 -0.30
N VAL A 34 8.43 -20.41 -0.85
CA VAL A 34 7.24 -20.25 -1.70
C VAL A 34 7.68 -19.57 -2.98
N GLU A 35 7.14 -20.00 -4.11
CA GLU A 35 7.49 -19.43 -5.40
C GLU A 35 7.15 -17.95 -5.45
N VAL A 36 8.13 -17.13 -5.85
CA VAL A 36 7.97 -15.67 -5.96
C VAL A 36 6.84 -15.32 -6.92
N ALA A 37 6.72 -16.02 -8.04
CA ALA A 37 5.64 -15.79 -9.01
C ALA A 37 4.27 -16.00 -8.38
N THR A 38 4.07 -17.05 -7.59
CA THR A 38 2.81 -17.30 -6.87
C THR A 38 2.49 -16.15 -5.91
N LEU A 39 3.47 -15.72 -5.10
CA LEU A 39 3.27 -14.60 -4.17
C LEU A 39 3.00 -13.27 -4.88
N VAL A 40 3.67 -13.01 -6.01
CA VAL A 40 3.44 -11.80 -6.83
C VAL A 40 2.03 -11.79 -7.40
N HIS A 41 1.49 -12.93 -7.87
CA HIS A 41 0.11 -13.01 -8.34
C HIS A 41 -0.89 -12.73 -7.21
N VAL A 42 -0.70 -13.31 -6.03
CA VAL A 42 -1.56 -13.04 -4.87
C VAL A 42 -1.48 -11.56 -4.47
N HIS A 43 -0.27 -11.02 -4.34
CA HIS A 43 -0.04 -9.63 -3.94
C HIS A 43 -0.66 -8.63 -4.93
N SER A 44 -0.43 -8.82 -6.23
CA SER A 44 -0.99 -7.96 -7.28
C SER A 44 -2.52 -8.07 -7.33
N SER A 45 -3.09 -9.26 -7.14
CA SER A 45 -4.55 -9.44 -7.08
C SER A 45 -5.16 -8.68 -5.90
N LEU A 46 -4.52 -8.70 -4.73
CA LEU A 46 -4.95 -7.92 -3.57
C LEU A 46 -4.84 -6.41 -3.79
N LEU A 47 -3.77 -5.96 -4.48
CA LEU A 47 -3.63 -4.55 -4.85
C LEU A 47 -4.76 -4.12 -5.80
N VAL A 48 -5.08 -4.92 -6.82
CA VAL A 48 -6.19 -4.65 -7.75
C VAL A 48 -7.53 -4.62 -7.01
N ALA A 49 -7.79 -5.58 -6.12
CA ALA A 49 -8.98 -5.60 -5.29
C ALA A 49 -9.07 -4.36 -4.38
N TYR A 50 -7.95 -3.93 -3.80
CA TYR A 50 -7.89 -2.71 -3.00
C TYR A 50 -8.15 -1.45 -3.85
N LEU A 51 -7.53 -1.34 -5.02
CA LEU A 51 -7.76 -0.24 -5.96
C LEU A 51 -9.24 -0.17 -6.38
N ALA A 52 -9.85 -1.31 -6.68
CA ALA A 52 -11.28 -1.39 -7.02
C ALA A 52 -12.17 -0.87 -5.87
N LEU A 53 -11.86 -1.20 -4.61
CA LEU A 53 -12.58 -0.65 -3.46
C LEU A 53 -12.40 0.87 -3.32
N VAL A 54 -11.19 1.40 -3.55
CA VAL A 54 -10.94 2.85 -3.47
C VAL A 54 -11.66 3.59 -4.60
N VAL A 55 -11.71 3.01 -5.81
CA VAL A 55 -12.49 3.54 -6.93
C VAL A 55 -13.99 3.51 -6.61
N GLY A 56 -14.50 2.40 -6.07
CA GLY A 56 -15.88 2.27 -5.61
C GLY A 56 -16.25 3.29 -4.53
N LEU A 57 -15.36 3.50 -3.56
CA LEU A 57 -15.49 4.56 -2.55
C LEU A 57 -15.55 5.94 -3.22
N GLY A 58 -14.75 6.17 -4.26
CA GLY A 58 -14.80 7.39 -5.05
C GLY A 58 -16.16 7.68 -5.66
N PHE A 59 -16.78 6.67 -6.30
CA PHE A 59 -18.14 6.80 -6.80
C PHE A 59 -19.15 7.11 -5.68
N GLY A 60 -19.05 6.43 -4.54
CA GLY A 60 -19.90 6.70 -3.38
C GLY A 60 -19.74 8.14 -2.84
N LEU A 61 -18.50 8.61 -2.71
CA LEU A 61 -18.19 9.97 -2.26
C LEU A 61 -18.69 11.04 -3.24
N LEU A 62 -18.60 10.79 -4.54
CA LEU A 62 -19.16 11.67 -5.56
C LEU A 62 -20.70 11.69 -5.50
N ALA A 63 -21.34 10.54 -5.30
CA ALA A 63 -22.79 10.43 -5.20
C ALA A 63 -23.35 11.22 -4.01
N VAL A 64 -22.66 11.22 -2.87
CA VAL A 64 -23.06 12.01 -1.67
C VAL A 64 -22.52 13.44 -1.68
N ARG A 65 -21.90 13.90 -2.77
CA ARG A 65 -21.32 15.23 -2.92
C ARG A 65 -20.32 15.58 -1.81
N ALA A 66 -19.43 14.64 -1.50
CA ALA A 66 -18.38 14.82 -0.51
C ALA A 66 -17.56 16.09 -0.78
N THR A 67 -17.02 16.68 0.30
CA THR A 67 -16.30 17.95 0.23
C THR A 67 -15.02 17.83 -0.61
N ARG A 68 -14.62 18.94 -1.25
CA ARG A 68 -13.39 18.99 -2.08
C ARG A 68 -12.14 18.46 -1.36
N PRO A 69 -11.90 18.72 -0.06
CA PRO A 69 -10.75 18.17 0.64
C PRO A 69 -10.72 16.64 0.74
N VAL A 70 -11.88 15.98 0.81
CA VAL A 70 -11.98 14.50 0.82
C VAL A 70 -11.65 13.97 -0.56
N LEU A 71 -12.25 14.54 -1.61
CA LEU A 71 -12.02 14.15 -3.00
C LEU A 71 -10.55 14.35 -3.42
N ARG A 72 -9.89 15.42 -2.94
CA ARG A 72 -8.45 15.63 -3.19
C ARG A 72 -7.60 14.51 -2.57
N ARG A 73 -7.89 14.09 -1.34
CA ARG A 73 -7.15 13.01 -0.66
C ARG A 73 -7.37 11.66 -1.35
N LEU A 74 -8.59 11.41 -1.80
CA LEU A 74 -8.92 10.26 -2.64
C LEU A 74 -8.09 10.25 -3.93
N GLY A 75 -8.02 11.38 -4.63
CA GLY A 75 -7.22 11.51 -5.85
C GLY A 75 -5.73 11.25 -5.61
N VAL A 76 -5.16 11.80 -4.53
CA VAL A 76 -3.78 11.52 -4.13
C VAL A 76 -3.55 10.02 -3.88
N LEU A 77 -4.46 9.36 -3.16
CA LEU A 77 -4.37 7.92 -2.90
C LEU A 77 -4.42 7.12 -4.22
N LEU A 78 -5.35 7.43 -5.12
CA LEU A 78 -5.45 6.75 -6.43
C LEU A 78 -4.16 6.88 -7.24
N VAL A 79 -3.58 8.08 -7.30
CA VAL A 79 -2.29 8.31 -7.99
C VAL A 79 -1.18 7.48 -7.37
N LEU A 80 -1.08 7.43 -6.03
CA LEU A 80 -0.07 6.61 -5.35
C LEU A 80 -0.24 5.12 -5.62
N LEU A 81 -1.47 4.61 -5.65
CA LEU A 81 -1.73 3.21 -5.96
C LEU A 81 -1.39 2.84 -7.41
N CYS A 82 -1.72 3.71 -8.37
CA CYS A 82 -1.33 3.51 -9.77
C CYS A 82 0.19 3.57 -9.95
N ALA A 83 0.86 4.53 -9.30
CA ALA A 83 2.31 4.61 -9.30
C ALA A 83 2.94 3.35 -8.70
N GLN A 84 2.38 2.82 -7.61
CA GLN A 84 2.85 1.58 -6.99
C GLN A 84 2.64 0.34 -7.85
N ALA A 85 1.51 0.25 -8.56
CA ALA A 85 1.31 -0.81 -9.55
C ALA A 85 2.41 -0.75 -10.62
N ALA A 86 2.70 0.44 -11.16
CA ALA A 86 3.76 0.62 -12.15
C ALA A 86 5.15 0.25 -11.62
N VAL A 87 5.52 0.70 -10.42
CA VAL A 87 6.81 0.37 -9.79
C VAL A 87 6.91 -1.14 -9.52
N GLY A 88 5.87 -1.77 -8.98
CA GLY A 88 5.85 -3.22 -8.72
C GLY A 88 5.97 -4.05 -9.99
N THR A 89 5.27 -3.66 -11.05
CA THR A 89 5.40 -4.28 -12.38
C THR A 89 6.82 -4.13 -12.91
N ALA A 90 7.40 -2.93 -12.86
CA ALA A 90 8.77 -2.71 -13.27
C ALA A 90 9.76 -3.56 -12.47
N GLN A 91 9.60 -3.67 -11.14
CA GLN A 91 10.44 -4.53 -10.31
C GLN A 91 10.38 -5.99 -10.73
N TYR A 92 9.19 -6.52 -11.02
CA TYR A 92 9.03 -7.91 -11.43
C TYR A 92 9.80 -8.20 -12.72
N TYR A 93 9.63 -7.35 -13.75
CA TYR A 93 10.24 -7.56 -15.06
C TYR A 93 11.73 -7.20 -15.12
N THR A 94 12.23 -6.35 -14.23
CA THR A 94 13.65 -5.94 -14.19
C THR A 94 14.51 -6.76 -13.22
N GLY A 95 13.96 -7.86 -12.66
CA GLY A 95 14.72 -8.73 -11.76
C GLY A 95 14.90 -8.17 -10.34
N VAL A 96 14.00 -7.30 -9.91
CA VAL A 96 13.92 -6.75 -8.53
C VAL A 96 15.18 -5.95 -8.13
N PRO A 97 15.54 -4.88 -8.87
CA PRO A 97 16.70 -4.07 -8.53
C PRO A 97 16.48 -3.33 -7.20
N ALA A 98 17.53 -3.25 -6.37
CA ALA A 98 17.44 -2.73 -5.00
C ALA A 98 16.90 -1.29 -4.93
N ALA A 99 17.26 -0.43 -5.89
CA ALA A 99 16.75 0.94 -5.95
C ALA A 99 15.22 0.99 -6.12
N LEU A 100 14.65 0.15 -6.99
CA LEU A 100 13.20 0.06 -7.15
C LEU A 100 12.53 -0.55 -5.91
N VAL A 101 13.20 -1.44 -5.16
CA VAL A 101 12.70 -1.93 -3.87
C VAL A 101 12.56 -0.81 -2.87
N ALA A 102 13.59 0.02 -2.71
CA ALA A 102 13.53 1.18 -1.83
C ALA A 102 12.39 2.13 -2.22
N LEU A 103 12.25 2.42 -3.52
CA LEU A 103 11.16 3.24 -4.04
C LEU A 103 9.79 2.62 -3.76
N HIS A 104 9.64 1.32 -3.97
CA HIS A 104 8.38 0.62 -3.74
C HIS A 104 8.02 0.59 -2.25
N VAL A 105 8.98 0.37 -1.35
CA VAL A 105 8.71 0.39 0.09
C VAL A 105 8.35 1.79 0.56
N ALA A 106 9.05 2.82 0.08
CA ALA A 106 8.71 4.22 0.36
C ALA A 106 7.31 4.59 -0.18
N GLY A 107 6.99 4.14 -1.40
CA GLY A 107 5.66 4.30 -2.01
C GLY A 107 4.56 3.60 -1.22
N ALA A 108 4.84 2.42 -0.65
CA ALA A 108 3.89 1.68 0.19
C ALA A 108 3.62 2.43 1.52
N ALA A 109 4.66 3.03 2.11
CA ALA A 109 4.52 3.89 3.28
C ALA A 109 3.68 5.14 2.96
N ALA A 110 3.94 5.79 1.82
CA ALA A 110 3.17 6.95 1.36
C ALA A 110 1.69 6.59 1.09
N ALA A 111 1.42 5.47 0.43
CA ALA A 111 0.05 4.97 0.19
C ALA A 111 -0.66 4.66 1.51
N THR A 112 0.05 4.11 2.50
CA THR A 112 -0.49 3.85 3.85
C THR A 112 -0.87 5.16 4.54
N ALA A 113 0.03 6.16 4.51
CA ALA A 113 -0.24 7.48 5.06
C ALA A 113 -1.42 8.17 4.36
N ALA A 114 -1.50 8.09 3.03
CA ALA A 114 -2.60 8.65 2.24
C ALA A 114 -3.94 7.97 2.55
N THR A 115 -3.93 6.66 2.76
CA THR A 115 -5.11 5.88 3.19
C THR A 115 -5.59 6.34 4.57
N ALA A 116 -4.67 6.47 5.53
CA ALA A 116 -4.98 6.97 6.86
C ALA A 116 -5.50 8.42 6.82
N ALA A 117 -4.90 9.28 5.99
CA ALA A 117 -5.32 10.66 5.82
C ALA A 117 -6.72 10.78 5.19
N LEU A 118 -7.04 9.94 4.20
CA LEU A 118 -8.39 9.86 3.63
C LEU A 118 -9.40 9.43 4.69
N TRP A 119 -9.09 8.36 5.43
CA TRP A 119 -9.95 7.87 6.51
C TRP A 119 -10.19 8.94 7.59
N ALA A 120 -9.13 9.59 8.06
CA ALA A 120 -9.22 10.65 9.05
C ALA A 120 -10.03 11.86 8.56
N SER A 121 -9.95 12.18 7.26
CA SER A 121 -10.71 13.31 6.69
C SER A 121 -12.23 13.08 6.63
N MET A 122 -12.68 11.84 6.80
CA MET A 122 -14.09 11.47 6.84
C MET A 122 -14.63 11.36 8.27
N ARG A 123 -13.80 11.63 9.29
CA ARG A 123 -14.19 11.58 10.69
C ARG A 123 -14.40 13.00 11.19
N GLU A 124 -15.50 13.23 11.92
CA GLU A 124 -15.69 14.46 12.67
C GLU A 124 -14.70 14.51 13.85
N ARG A 125 -14.14 15.69 14.12
CA ARG A 125 -13.35 15.92 15.34
C ARG A 125 -14.34 16.18 16.48
N ALA A 126 -14.24 15.40 17.55
CA ALA A 126 -14.93 15.72 18.79
C ALA A 126 -14.33 17.02 19.37
N GLU A 127 -15.18 18.01 19.67
CA GLU A 127 -14.78 19.18 20.44
C GLU A 127 -14.36 18.73 21.85
N PRO A 128 -13.25 19.25 22.41
CA PRO A 128 -12.85 18.92 23.76
C PRO A 128 -13.93 19.40 24.74
N GLU A 129 -14.39 18.50 25.61
CA GLU A 129 -15.28 18.87 26.71
C GLU A 129 -14.53 19.85 27.63
N PRO A 130 -15.05 21.07 27.87
CA PRO A 130 -14.40 22.00 28.78
C PRO A 130 -14.31 21.38 30.17
N LEU A 131 -13.11 21.33 30.75
CA LEU A 131 -12.94 20.95 32.16
C LEU A 131 -13.72 21.95 33.02
N ALA A 132 -14.76 21.48 33.71
CA ALA A 132 -15.45 22.28 34.71
C ALA A 132 -14.44 22.66 35.80
N ALA A 133 -14.25 23.97 35.99
CA ALA A 133 -13.37 24.55 37.00
C ALA A 133 -13.98 24.45 38.41
#